data_AF-A0A964TL17-F1
#
_entry.id   AF-A0A964TL17-F1
#
_cell.length_a   1.000
_cell.length_b   1.000
_cell.length_c   1.000
_cell.angle_alpha   90.00
_cell.angle_beta   90.00
_cell.angle_gamma   90.00
#
_symmetry.space_group_name_H-M   'P 1'
#
loop_
_entity.id
_entity.type
_entity.pdbx_description
1 polymer ?
#
loop_
_entity_poly.entity_id
_entity_poly.type
_entity_poly.pdbx_seq_one_letter_code
_entity_poly.pdbx_strand_id
1 'polypeptide(L)' 'MHILRLVSVILLIVGGLNWGLVGLFGFNLVGTIFGAVPLLERLVYVLVGAAAVVLLVMPDTWKRHPALA' A
#
# COMPACT_ATOMS: atom_id res chain seq x y z
N MET A 1 10.56 -13.68 2.05
CA MET A 1 9.27 -13.12 2.53
C MET A 1 9.38 -11.68 3.04
N HIS A 2 10.50 -11.24 3.62
CA HIS A 2 10.60 -9.88 4.20
C HIS A 2 10.48 -8.72 3.20
N ILE A 3 11.14 -8.81 2.03
CA ILE A 3 11.11 -7.72 1.03
C ILE A 3 9.69 -7.49 0.49
N LEU A 4 8.98 -8.57 0.14
CA LEU A 4 7.60 -8.49 -0.35
C LEU A 4 6.67 -7.79 0.66
N ARG A 5 6.86 -8.08 1.95
CA ARG A 5 6.09 -7.41 3.01
C ARG A 5 6.41 -5.92 3.10
N LEU A 6 7.68 -5.57 3.07
CA LEU A 6 8.13 -4.18 3.16
C LEU A 6 7.58 -3.36 1.99
N VAL A 7 7.67 -3.90 0.77
CA VAL A 7 7.07 -3.31 -0.43
C VAL A 7 5.55 -3.18 -0.30
N SER A 8 4.87 -4.22 0.21
CA SER A 8 3.42 -4.20 0.38
C SER A 8 2.97 -3.14 1.37
N VAL A 9 3.66 -2.98 2.50
CA VAL A 9 3.37 -1.95 3.51
C VAL A 9 3.56 -0.55 2.93
N ILE A 10 4.67 -0.32 2.21
CA ILE A 10 4.92 0.97 1.55
C ILE A 10 3.80 1.30 0.56
N LEU A 11 3.43 0.36 -0.31
CA LEU A 11 2.36 0.54 -1.28
C LEU A 11 1.03 0.87 -0.59
N LEU A 12 0.69 0.18 0.50
CA LEU A 12 -0.53 0.45 1.26
C LEU A 12 -0.54 1.82 1.92
N ILE A 13 0.60 2.29 2.44
CA ILE A 13 0.74 3.65 2.98
C ILE A 13 0.54 4.68 1.87
N VAL A 14 1.23 4.53 0.74
CA VAL A 14 1.10 5.44 -0.41
C VAL A 14 -0.33 5.47 -0.93
N GLY A 15 -0.97 4.29 -1.05
CA GLY A 15 -2.37 4.14 -1.42
C GLY A 15 -3.29 4.86 -0.44
N GLY A 16 -3.20 4.54 0.86
CA GLY A 16 -4.03 5.14 1.89
C GLY A 16 -3.90 6.66 1.96
N LEU A 17 -2.68 7.20 1.81
CA LEU A 17 -2.44 8.64 1.72
C LEU A 17 -3.09 9.26 0.48
N ASN A 18 -2.95 8.65 -0.71
CA ASN A 18 -3.59 9.15 -1.92
C ASN A 18 -5.11 9.17 -1.77
N TRP A 19 -5.72 8.10 -1.24
CA TRP A 19 -7.16 8.03 -1.00
C TRP A 19 -7.62 9.06 0.03
N GLY A 20 -6.85 9.28 1.11
CA GLY A 20 -7.13 10.33 2.09
C GLY A 20 -7.09 11.73 1.50
N LEU A 21 -6.09 12.03 0.66
CA LEU A 21 -5.95 13.31 -0.01
C LEU A 21 -7.05 13.55 -1.06
N VAL A 22 -7.42 12.52 -1.83
CA VAL A 22 -8.53 12.58 -2.78
C VAL A 22 -9.86 12.80 -2.03
N GLY A 23 -10.10 12.09 -0.92
CA GLY A 23 -11.34 12.21 -0.16
C GLY A 23 -11.50 13.55 0.58
N LEU A 24 -10.41 14.08 1.15
CA LEU A 24 -10.46 15.32 1.93
C LEU A 24 -10.32 16.58 1.08
N PHE A 25 -9.48 16.55 0.05
CA PHE A 25 -9.08 17.74 -0.71
C PHE A 25 -9.32 17.61 -2.22
N GLY A 26 -9.81 16.47 -2.70
CA GLY A 26 -9.90 16.20 -4.14
C GLY A 26 -8.54 16.07 -4.83
N PHE A 27 -7.45 15.94 -4.06
CA PHE A 27 -6.09 15.97 -4.57
C PHE A 27 -5.55 14.57 -4.87
N ASN A 28 -5.23 14.30 -6.13
CA ASN A 28 -4.62 13.04 -6.58
C ASN A 28 -3.09 13.15 -6.52
N LEU A 29 -2.49 12.63 -5.45
CA LEU A 29 -1.04 12.60 -5.25
C LEU A 29 -0.34 11.74 -6.31
N VAL A 30 -0.90 10.57 -6.63
CA VAL A 30 -0.34 9.67 -7.65
C VAL A 30 -0.32 10.38 -9.02
N GLY A 31 -1.44 11.00 -9.40
CA GLY A 31 -1.51 11.80 -10.61
C GLY A 31 -0.52 12.97 -10.61
N THR A 32 -0.33 13.63 -9.47
CA THR A 32 0.61 14.75 -9.35
C THR A 32 2.07 14.32 -9.56
N ILE A 33 2.47 13.16 -9.06
CA ILE A 33 3.84 12.64 -9.20
C ILE A 33 4.08 12.07 -10.60
N PHE A 34 3.09 11.36 -11.16
CA PHE A 34 3.24 10.63 -12.43
C PHE A 34 2.69 11.40 -13.64
N GLY A 35 2.34 12.68 -13.49
CA GLY A 35 1.91 13.55 -14.59
C GLY A 35 0.50 13.29 -15.11
N ALA A 36 -0.38 12.77 -14.27
CA ALA A 36 -1.79 12.49 -14.55
C ALA A 36 -2.02 11.52 -15.74
N VAL A 37 -1.08 10.61 -15.98
CA VAL A 37 -1.20 9.60 -17.04
C VAL A 37 -2.14 8.49 -16.56
N PRO A 38 -3.32 8.30 -17.18
CA PRO A 38 -4.36 7.40 -16.64
C PRO A 38 -3.92 5.95 -16.50
N LEU A 39 -3.04 5.48 -17.40
CA LEU A 39 -2.52 4.11 -17.35
C LEU A 39 -1.59 3.90 -16.14
N LEU A 40 -0.73 4.86 -15.84
CA LEU A 40 0.21 4.80 -14.71
C LEU A 40 -0.54 4.84 -13.37
N GLU A 41 -1.54 5.71 -13.25
CA GLU A 41 -2.38 5.76 -12.04
C GLU A 41 -3.09 4.44 -11.79
N ARG A 42 -3.69 3.85 -12.84
CA ARG A 42 -4.34 2.54 -12.74
C ARG A 42 -3.37 1.45 -12.32
N LEU A 43 -2.16 1.43 -12.88
CA LEU A 43 -1.12 0.47 -12.49
C LEU A 43 -0.77 0.62 -11.01
N VAL A 44 -0.57 1.84 -10.52
CA VAL A 44 -0.31 2.09 -9.10
C VAL A 44 -1.46 1.58 -8.24
N TYR A 45 -2.71 1.86 -8.61
CA TYR A 45 -3.88 1.39 -7.85
C TYR A 45 -4.03 -0.14 -7.84
N VAL A 46 -3.72 -0.81 -8.96
CA VAL A 46 -3.68 -2.28 -9.01
C VAL A 46 -2.58 -2.84 -8.10
N LEU A 47 -1.40 -2.23 -8.08
CA LEU A 47 -0.29 -2.65 -7.21
C LEU A 47 -0.62 -2.44 -5.72
N VAL A 48 -1.27 -1.33 -5.37
CA VAL A 48 -1.77 -1.06 -4.02
C VAL A 48 -2.79 -2.13 -3.61
N GLY A 49 -3.74 -2.48 -4.50
CA GLY A 49 -4.72 -3.53 -4.24
C GLY A 49 -4.07 -4.91 -4.05
N ALA A 50 -3.10 -5.27 -4.90
CA ALA A 50 -2.34 -6.51 -4.78
C ALA A 50 -1.55 -6.56 -3.46
N ALA A 51 -0.91 -5.47 -3.06
CA ALA A 51 -0.22 -5.36 -1.78
C ALA A 51 -1.15 -5.58 -0.58
N ALA A 52 -2.37 -5.04 -0.64
CA ALA A 52 -3.38 -5.28 0.40
C ALA A 52 -3.78 -6.76 0.48
N VAL A 53 -3.98 -7.42 -0.65
CA VAL A 53 -4.27 -8.86 -0.69
C VAL A 53 -3.10 -9.67 -0.12
N VAL A 54 -1.86 -9.35 -0.48
CA VAL A 54 -0.66 -10.06 0.04
C VAL A 54 -0.59 -9.96 1.56
N LEU A 55 -0.79 -8.76 2.13
CA LEU A 55 -0.78 -8.57 3.59
C LEU A 55 -1.98 -9.23 4.29
N LEU A 56 -3.13 -9.30 3.62
CA LEU A 56 -4.33 -9.97 4.16
C LEU A 56 -4.18 -11.49 4.17
N VAL A 57 -3.63 -12.08 3.11
CA VAL A 57 -3.46 -13.53 2.95
C VAL A 57 -2.27 -14.04 3.75
N MET A 58 -1.22 -13.23 3.86
CA MET A 58 -0.02 -13.57 4.62
C MET A 58 0.17 -12.58 5.79
N PRO A 59 -0.73 -12.59 6.79
CA PRO A 59 -0.57 -11.76 7.96
C PRO A 59 0.58 -12.31 8.79
N ASP A 60 1.59 -11.47 9.01
CA ASP A 60 2.63 -11.76 9.99
C ASP A 60 1.96 -11.90 11.36
N THR A 61 1.90 -13.13 11.85
CA THR A 61 1.46 -13.44 13.21
C THR A 61 2.53 -12.92 14.17
N TRP A 62 2.50 -11.61 14.46
CA TRP A 62 3.42 -10.84 15.31
C TRP A 62 3.58 -11.37 16.76
N LYS A 63 3.12 -12.58 17.08
CA LYS A 63 3.37 -13.21 18.37
C LYS A 63 3.76 -14.67 18.21
N ARG A 64 5.06 -14.94 18.22
CA ARG A 64 5.66 -16.02 19.03
C ARG A 64 7.08 -15.62 19.47
N HIS A 65 7.20 -14.53 20.21
CA HIS A 65 8.29 -14.41 21.18
C HIS A 65 7.71 -14.82 22.54
N PRO A 66 7.82 -16.10 22.96
CA PRO A 66 7.65 -16.46 24.37
C PRO A 66 8.85 -15.85 25.10
N ALA A 67 8.74 -14.60 25.53
CA ALA A 67 9.82 -13.90 26.21
C ALA A 67 10.03 -14.37 27.67
N LEU A 68 9.54 -15.56 28.04
CA LEU A 68 9.64 -16.14 29.39
C LEU A 68 9.61 -17.68 29.31
N ALA A 69 10.69 -18.32 28.85
CA ALA A 69 10.93 -19.76 29.03
C ALA A 69 12.31 -19.95 29.65
#